data_AF-A0A350YS13-F1
#
_entry.id   AF-A0A350YS13-F1
#
_cell.length_a   1.000
_cell.length_b   1.000
_cell.length_c   1.000
_cell.angle_alpha   90.00
_cell.angle_beta   90.00
_cell.angle_gamma   90.00
#
_symmetry.space_group_name_H-M   'P 1'
#
loop_
_entity.id
_entity.type
_entity.pdbx_description
1 polymer ?
#
loop_
_entity_poly.entity_id
_entity_poly.type
_entity_poly.pdbx_seq_one_letter_code
_entity_poly.pdbx_strand_id
1 'polypeptide(L)'
;MMKNPNLSQFAYLSLIFLLVSCSGGKKPEQTLLGNRSVYPTEGSLFKYHLPPFQAAFDAGVSSLMSYYNRPYNEMSVPQDKGVLFESVAGAYNKGIIGDLAREMGFSCYVNTDSGVLSNTAWGVADLSLEERYAKAVMAGSAIFSDYNDPTGLINAVKTGLLTEEDLNPAVGALLKEIFALGLFENPYVDPAEAQKIAEDPASQALADEAHRKSVVLLRNSGILPLAENKKVYVEVFSGNSSEATTKAVREMAGKSMQVVDKLSEADAALVWVRPSTYQISAEKGVSITLNKDTGIDVAKVKSIESKVPTVLVINLVNPWVINEIEPKAAAVLATFGLKGEALLDVLYGRFNPTGKLPLTIPKDQDAVEKNASDVPGYNENFDYTYANAEGNKYVFGFGLSY
;
A
#
# COMPACT_ATOMS: atom_id res chain seq x y z
N MET A 1 -34.00 -23.42 9.20
CA MET A 1 -33.12 -22.23 9.19
C MET A 1 -32.63 -22.04 7.77
N MET A 2 -33.08 -20.97 7.12
CA MET A 2 -32.88 -20.71 5.69
C MET A 2 -31.40 -20.43 5.40
N LYS A 3 -30.78 -21.27 4.57
CA LYS A 3 -29.51 -20.99 3.90
C LYS A 3 -29.79 -20.08 2.73
N ASN A 4 -29.16 -18.90 2.70
CA ASN A 4 -29.23 -17.97 1.58
C ASN A 4 -28.30 -18.50 0.46
N PRO A 5 -28.79 -18.88 -0.74
CA PRO A 5 -27.98 -19.57 -1.77
C PRO A 5 -27.15 -18.65 -2.68
N ASN A 6 -27.20 -17.33 -2.51
CA ASN A 6 -26.71 -16.36 -3.52
C ASN A 6 -25.33 -15.73 -3.21
N LEU A 7 -24.49 -16.35 -2.38
CA LEU A 7 -23.14 -15.86 -2.06
C LEU A 7 -22.01 -16.72 -2.65
N SER A 8 -22.32 -17.72 -3.48
CA SER A 8 -21.35 -18.69 -3.99
C SER A 8 -20.83 -18.42 -5.41
N GLN A 9 -21.04 -17.23 -5.97
CA GLN A 9 -20.51 -16.87 -7.30
C GLN A 9 -19.97 -15.44 -7.25
N PHE A 10 -18.69 -15.29 -7.61
CA PHE A 10 -17.94 -14.04 -7.76
C PHE A 10 -17.42 -13.38 -6.47
N ALA A 11 -16.50 -14.06 -5.81
CA ALA A 11 -15.38 -13.39 -5.14
C ALA A 11 -14.07 -14.04 -5.60
N TYR A 12 -13.76 -13.94 -6.90
CA TYR A 12 -12.42 -14.22 -7.41
C TYR A 12 -11.54 -13.03 -7.02
N LEU A 13 -10.96 -13.11 -5.82
CA LEU A 13 -10.00 -12.11 -5.36
C LEU A 13 -8.65 -12.42 -6.00
N SER A 14 -8.30 -11.72 -7.08
CA SER A 14 -6.91 -11.61 -7.52
C SER A 14 -6.18 -10.72 -6.53
N LEU A 15 -5.36 -11.31 -5.66
CA LEU A 15 -4.53 -10.57 -4.71
C LEU A 15 -3.28 -10.05 -5.43
N ILE A 16 -3.26 -8.75 -5.72
CA ILE A 16 -2.03 -8.02 -6.04
C ILE A 16 -1.44 -7.55 -4.71
N PHE A 17 -0.45 -8.29 -4.20
CA PHE A 17 0.36 -7.83 -3.08
C PHE A 17 1.79 -7.57 -3.57
N LEU A 18 2.10 -6.29 -3.80
CA LEU A 18 3.48 -5.84 -3.87
C LEU A 18 4.11 -6.07 -2.48
N LEU A 19 5.13 -6.93 -2.40
CA LEU A 19 6.19 -6.73 -1.43
C LEU A 19 6.84 -5.39 -1.79
N VAL A 20 6.34 -4.31 -1.19
CA VAL A 20 6.97 -2.99 -1.29
C VAL A 20 8.38 -3.15 -0.74
N SER A 21 9.36 -3.02 -1.63
CA SER A 21 10.78 -2.99 -1.30
C SER A 21 10.99 -2.00 -0.16
N CYS A 22 11.38 -2.53 0.98
CA CYS A 22 11.76 -1.74 2.13
C CYS A 22 13.23 -1.30 1.94
N SER A 23 13.43 -0.21 1.19
CA SER A 23 14.76 0.35 0.93
C SER A 23 15.27 1.16 2.14
N GLY A 24 15.44 0.49 3.27
CA GLY A 24 16.16 1.01 4.44
C GLY A 24 17.54 0.38 4.48
N GLY A 25 18.57 1.07 3.99
CA GLY A 25 19.94 0.55 4.01
C GLY A 25 20.97 1.59 3.56
N LYS A 26 21.94 1.85 4.43
CA LYS A 26 23.04 2.80 4.23
C LYS A 26 23.97 2.32 3.10
N LYS A 27 23.78 2.77 1.85
CA LYS A 27 24.86 2.90 0.84
C LYS A 27 24.42 3.70 -0.41
N PRO A 28 25.33 4.49 -1.01
CA PRO A 28 25.03 5.45 -2.07
C PRO A 28 25.15 4.87 -3.49
N GLU A 29 24.80 3.60 -3.71
CA GLU A 29 24.62 3.08 -5.07
C GLU A 29 23.20 3.37 -5.53
N GLN A 30 22.97 4.65 -5.82
CA GLN A 30 21.80 5.15 -6.53
C GLN A 30 21.82 4.60 -7.96
N THR A 31 20.82 3.80 -8.34
CA THR A 31 20.25 3.88 -9.71
C THR A 31 18.94 3.14 -9.92
N LEU A 32 18.51 2.22 -9.05
CA LEU A 32 17.27 1.45 -9.31
C LEU A 32 16.44 1.28 -8.02
N LEU A 33 15.65 2.32 -7.72
CA LEU A 33 14.67 2.30 -6.64
C LEU A 33 13.80 1.04 -6.73
N GLY A 34 13.66 0.33 -5.62
CA GLY A 34 12.75 -0.80 -5.50
C GLY A 34 13.30 -2.17 -5.91
N ASN A 35 14.52 -2.30 -6.45
CA ASN A 35 14.99 -3.60 -6.97
C ASN A 35 15.49 -4.60 -5.91
N ARG A 36 15.54 -4.23 -4.62
CA ARG A 36 16.09 -5.05 -3.53
C ARG A 36 15.01 -5.41 -2.50
N SER A 37 14.91 -6.68 -2.16
CA SER A 37 14.30 -7.15 -0.91
C SER A 37 15.40 -7.51 0.07
N VAL A 38 15.35 -6.95 1.28
CA VAL A 38 16.38 -7.14 2.31
C VAL A 38 15.74 -7.78 3.52
N TYR A 39 16.34 -8.86 4.01
CA TYR A 39 15.88 -9.60 5.20
C TYR A 39 17.03 -9.78 6.20
N PRO A 40 17.46 -8.71 6.90
CA PRO A 40 18.57 -8.77 7.84
C PRO A 40 18.24 -9.54 9.12
N THR A 41 16.96 -9.77 9.43
CA THR A 41 16.51 -10.38 10.68
C THR A 41 16.18 -11.85 10.46
N GLU A 42 16.77 -12.74 11.26
CA GLU A 42 16.54 -14.19 11.16
C GLU A 42 15.06 -14.55 11.38
N GLY A 43 14.47 -15.29 10.45
CA GLY A 43 13.08 -15.75 10.51
C GLY A 43 12.01 -14.67 10.32
N SER A 44 12.39 -13.44 9.97
CA SER A 44 11.45 -12.33 9.76
C SER A 44 10.47 -12.59 8.63
N LEU A 45 10.91 -13.23 7.55
CA LEU A 45 10.08 -13.59 6.40
C LEU A 45 8.85 -14.40 6.84
N PHE A 46 9.07 -15.49 7.58
CA PHE A 46 7.99 -16.35 8.07
C PHE A 46 7.16 -15.70 9.16
N LYS A 47 7.78 -14.89 10.02
CA LYS A 47 7.09 -14.28 11.16
C LYS A 47 6.20 -13.10 10.76
N TYR A 48 6.62 -12.28 9.81
CA TYR A 48 5.99 -10.99 9.51
C TYR A 48 5.45 -10.86 8.08
N HIS A 49 6.07 -11.51 7.10
CA HIS A 49 5.75 -11.27 5.68
C HIS A 49 4.87 -12.36 5.06
N LEU A 50 5.09 -13.63 5.42
CA LEU A 50 4.31 -14.76 4.91
C LEU A 50 2.91 -14.98 5.54
N PRO A 51 2.60 -14.55 6.79
CA PRO A 51 1.29 -14.85 7.37
C PRO A 51 0.08 -14.38 6.54
N PRO A 52 0.09 -13.19 5.89
CA PRO A 52 -0.99 -12.80 4.98
C PRO A 52 -1.13 -13.71 3.76
N PHE A 53 -0.02 -14.22 3.21
CA PHE A 53 -0.04 -15.17 2.09
C PHE A 53 -0.61 -16.51 2.52
N GLN A 54 -0.20 -17.02 3.69
CA GLN A 54 -0.77 -18.27 4.23
C GLN A 54 -2.29 -18.14 4.41
N ALA A 55 -2.77 -17.03 4.99
CA ALA A 55 -4.20 -16.80 5.15
C ALA A 55 -4.95 -16.73 3.81
N ALA A 56 -4.35 -16.14 2.77
CA ALA A 56 -4.92 -16.10 1.42
C ALA A 56 -4.94 -17.48 0.74
N PHE A 57 -3.89 -18.29 0.94
CA PHE A 57 -3.82 -19.66 0.42
C PHE A 57 -4.85 -20.55 1.11
N ASP A 58 -4.98 -20.45 2.43
CA ASP A 58 -6.00 -21.17 3.21
C ASP A 58 -7.43 -20.77 2.79
N ALA A 59 -7.63 -19.52 2.36
CA ALA A 59 -8.89 -19.01 1.81
C ALA A 59 -9.15 -19.42 0.35
N GLY A 60 -8.20 -20.07 -0.32
CA GLY A 60 -8.35 -20.55 -1.70
C GLY A 60 -8.18 -19.50 -2.78
N VAL A 61 -7.24 -18.55 -2.60
CA VAL A 61 -6.92 -17.55 -3.63
C VAL A 61 -6.59 -18.20 -4.98
N SER A 62 -7.11 -17.64 -6.08
CA SER A 62 -7.01 -18.25 -7.41
C SER A 62 -5.73 -17.93 -8.17
N SER A 63 -4.91 -16.99 -7.67
CA SER A 63 -3.65 -16.61 -8.31
C SER A 63 -2.65 -16.06 -7.31
N LEU A 64 -1.36 -16.12 -7.70
CA LEU A 64 -0.25 -15.49 -7.02
C LEU A 64 0.48 -14.60 -8.02
N MET A 65 0.69 -13.33 -7.67
CA MET A 65 1.55 -12.45 -8.46
C MET A 65 2.98 -12.48 -7.90
N SER A 66 3.98 -12.76 -8.75
CA SER A 66 5.38 -12.60 -8.36
C SER A 66 5.70 -11.12 -8.16
N TYR A 67 6.53 -10.75 -7.18
CA TYR A 67 7.01 -9.38 -7.02
C TYR A 67 8.15 -9.04 -8.01
N TYR A 68 8.29 -7.77 -8.39
CA TYR A 68 9.30 -7.34 -9.36
C TYR A 68 10.75 -7.33 -8.83
N ASN A 69 10.97 -7.16 -7.53
CA ASN A 69 12.31 -7.00 -6.94
C ASN A 69 13.04 -8.35 -6.76
N ARG A 70 14.30 -8.35 -6.27
CA ARG A 70 15.08 -9.56 -5.98
C ARG A 70 15.61 -9.61 -4.54
N PRO A 71 15.78 -10.79 -3.93
CA PRO A 71 16.53 -10.94 -2.67
C PRO A 71 17.93 -10.33 -2.79
N TYR A 72 18.32 -9.50 -1.82
CA TYR A 72 19.63 -8.86 -1.77
C TYR A 72 20.48 -9.48 -0.68
N ASN A 73 21.25 -10.49 -1.09
CA ASN A 73 21.92 -11.44 -0.20
C ASN A 73 23.04 -10.79 0.64
N GLU A 74 23.67 -9.72 0.16
CA GLU A 74 24.74 -9.00 0.86
C GLU A 74 24.28 -8.29 2.14
N MET A 75 22.97 -8.07 2.30
CA MET A 75 22.38 -7.45 3.49
C MET A 75 21.28 -8.33 4.11
N SER A 76 21.20 -9.60 3.71
CA SER A 76 20.17 -10.53 4.20
C SER A 76 20.81 -11.73 4.88
N VAL A 77 20.08 -12.34 5.80
CA VAL A 77 20.41 -13.65 6.38
C VAL A 77 19.49 -14.71 5.78
N PRO A 78 19.89 -16.01 5.80
CA PRO A 78 19.01 -17.09 5.40
C PRO A 78 17.65 -17.04 6.12
N GLN A 79 16.56 -17.14 5.35
CA GLN A 79 15.21 -17.09 5.88
C GLN A 79 14.53 -18.45 5.90
N ASP A 80 14.86 -19.33 4.94
CA ASP A 80 14.33 -20.69 4.84
C ASP A 80 15.48 -21.71 4.84
N LYS A 81 15.34 -22.80 5.61
CA LYS A 81 16.26 -23.96 5.64
C LYS A 81 17.76 -23.65 5.74
N GLY A 82 18.13 -22.50 6.31
CA GLY A 82 19.54 -22.08 6.44
C GLY A 82 20.23 -21.72 5.12
N VAL A 83 19.48 -21.54 4.03
CA VAL A 83 20.00 -21.11 2.72
C VAL A 83 19.46 -19.74 2.31
N LEU A 84 20.27 -18.99 1.56
CA LEU A 84 19.83 -17.75 0.92
C LEU A 84 19.05 -18.09 -0.36
N PHE A 85 18.02 -17.29 -0.65
CA PHE A 85 17.34 -17.37 -1.93
C PHE A 85 18.24 -16.91 -3.08
N GLU A 86 17.94 -17.39 -4.28
CA GLU A 86 18.62 -16.91 -5.49
C GLU A 86 18.35 -15.39 -5.67
N SER A 87 19.39 -14.61 -5.97
CA SER A 87 19.28 -13.15 -6.13
C SER A 87 18.78 -12.76 -7.53
N VAL A 88 17.58 -13.23 -7.86
CA VAL A 88 16.84 -12.95 -9.11
C VAL A 88 15.44 -12.44 -8.79
N ALA A 89 14.83 -11.74 -9.76
CA ALA A 89 13.48 -11.20 -9.58
C ALA A 89 12.46 -12.31 -9.26
N GLY A 90 11.38 -11.97 -8.55
CA GLY A 90 10.39 -12.94 -8.06
C GLY A 90 9.88 -13.90 -9.14
N ALA A 91 9.65 -13.41 -10.37
CA ALA A 91 9.20 -14.22 -11.51
C ALA A 91 10.16 -15.36 -11.90
N TYR A 92 11.43 -15.26 -11.53
CA TYR A 92 12.49 -16.23 -11.83
C TYR A 92 12.91 -17.06 -10.61
N ASN A 93 12.32 -16.80 -9.44
CA ASN A 93 12.78 -17.35 -8.17
C ASN A 93 12.01 -18.62 -7.80
N LYS A 94 12.48 -19.77 -8.32
CA LYS A 94 11.87 -21.08 -8.07
C LYS A 94 11.74 -21.39 -6.57
N GLY A 95 12.71 -20.97 -5.75
CA GLY A 95 12.67 -21.20 -4.30
C GLY A 95 11.49 -20.52 -3.59
N ILE A 96 11.01 -19.38 -4.11
CA ILE A 96 9.95 -18.59 -3.49
C ILE A 96 8.59 -18.85 -4.14
N ILE A 97 8.44 -18.52 -5.42
CA ILE A 97 7.14 -18.60 -6.10
C ILE A 97 6.75 -20.03 -6.53
N GLY A 98 7.74 -20.93 -6.56
CA GLY A 98 7.56 -22.34 -6.85
C GLY A 98 7.54 -23.16 -5.56
N ASP A 99 8.71 -23.48 -5.03
CA ASP A 99 8.90 -24.45 -3.94
C ASP A 99 8.21 -24.00 -2.64
N LEU A 100 8.54 -22.82 -2.11
CA LEU A 100 7.95 -22.31 -0.86
C LEU A 100 6.43 -22.09 -0.97
N ALA A 101 5.94 -21.50 -2.07
CA ALA A 101 4.51 -21.32 -2.27
C ALA A 101 3.74 -22.66 -2.28
N ARG A 102 4.30 -23.70 -2.93
CA ARG A 102 3.72 -25.05 -2.94
C ARG A 102 3.76 -25.70 -1.55
N GLU A 103 4.85 -25.53 -0.81
CA GLU A 103 4.97 -25.99 0.57
C GLU A 103 3.93 -25.32 1.50
N MET A 104 3.60 -24.06 1.25
CA MET A 104 2.54 -23.31 1.94
C MET A 104 1.11 -23.67 1.47
N GLY A 105 0.96 -24.57 0.49
CA GLY A 105 -0.33 -25.07 0.01
C GLY A 105 -0.91 -24.37 -1.21
N PHE A 106 -0.19 -23.42 -1.84
CA PHE A 106 -0.68 -22.73 -3.03
C PHE A 106 -0.67 -23.63 -4.27
N SER A 107 -1.83 -23.88 -4.89
CA SER A 107 -1.97 -24.80 -6.03
C SER A 107 -2.43 -24.16 -7.34
N CYS A 108 -2.62 -22.84 -7.37
CA CYS A 108 -3.16 -22.14 -8.54
C CYS A 108 -2.05 -21.57 -9.43
N TYR A 109 -2.41 -20.74 -10.41
CA TYR A 109 -1.45 -20.21 -11.39
C TYR A 109 -0.70 -19.00 -10.84
N VAL A 110 0.55 -18.81 -11.30
CA VAL A 110 1.35 -17.63 -10.99
C VAL A 110 1.33 -16.70 -12.20
N ASN A 111 1.04 -15.42 -12.00
CA ASN A 111 1.29 -14.38 -13.00
C ASN A 111 2.47 -13.52 -12.58
N THR A 112 3.23 -13.01 -13.54
CA THR A 112 4.36 -12.13 -13.22
C THR A 112 3.89 -10.71 -12.89
N ASP A 113 4.76 -9.93 -12.25
CA ASP A 113 4.63 -8.47 -12.27
C ASP A 113 4.95 -7.93 -13.67
N SER A 114 4.62 -6.67 -13.88
CA SER A 114 4.97 -5.87 -15.05
C SER A 114 6.48 -5.72 -15.23
N GLY A 115 6.94 -5.79 -16.48
CA GLY A 115 8.33 -5.48 -16.85
C GLY A 115 9.36 -6.58 -16.60
N VAL A 116 8.97 -7.75 -16.08
CA VAL A 116 9.93 -8.79 -15.67
C VAL A 116 10.78 -9.30 -16.83
N LEU A 117 10.25 -9.30 -18.05
CA LEU A 117 10.97 -9.69 -19.27
C LEU A 117 11.85 -8.57 -19.84
N SER A 118 11.74 -7.34 -19.34
CA SER A 118 12.39 -6.14 -19.87
C SER A 118 13.12 -5.34 -18.78
N ASN A 119 12.49 -4.29 -18.25
CA ASN A 119 13.09 -3.29 -17.36
C ASN A 119 13.22 -3.72 -15.89
N THR A 120 12.57 -4.82 -15.48
CA THR A 120 12.70 -5.39 -14.12
C THR A 120 13.23 -6.83 -14.14
N ALA A 121 13.99 -7.20 -15.19
CA ALA A 121 14.71 -8.47 -15.31
C ALA A 121 15.90 -8.59 -14.33
N TRP A 122 15.69 -8.27 -13.04
CA TRP A 122 16.74 -8.19 -12.04
C TRP A 122 17.40 -9.54 -11.80
N GLY A 123 18.73 -9.55 -11.80
CA GLY A 123 19.54 -10.76 -11.64
C GLY A 123 19.63 -11.65 -12.89
N VAL A 124 18.95 -11.30 -13.98
CA VAL A 124 18.93 -12.07 -15.24
C VAL A 124 18.95 -11.17 -16.48
N ALA A 125 19.42 -9.94 -16.34
CA ALA A 125 19.41 -8.93 -17.40
C ALA A 125 20.38 -9.28 -18.56
N ASP A 126 21.33 -10.16 -18.31
CA ASP A 126 22.27 -10.73 -19.27
C ASP A 126 21.70 -11.91 -20.06
N LEU A 127 20.64 -12.56 -19.57
CA LEU A 127 19.93 -13.62 -20.30
C LEU A 127 19.22 -13.05 -21.53
N SER A 128 19.18 -13.84 -22.59
CA SER A 128 18.30 -13.63 -23.74
C SER A 128 16.82 -13.67 -23.33
N LEU A 129 15.94 -13.18 -24.20
CA LEU A 129 14.50 -13.21 -23.94
C LEU A 129 14.00 -14.66 -23.78
N GLU A 130 14.47 -15.57 -24.62
CA GLU A 130 14.17 -17.00 -24.57
C GLU A 130 14.61 -17.65 -23.25
N GLU A 131 15.82 -17.34 -22.77
CA GLU A 131 16.33 -17.86 -21.50
C GLU A 131 15.54 -17.30 -20.29
N ARG A 132 15.08 -16.05 -20.36
CA ARG A 132 14.19 -15.47 -19.34
C ARG A 132 12.85 -16.21 -19.30
N TYR A 133 12.23 -16.44 -20.45
CA TYR A 133 11.02 -17.25 -20.54
C TYR A 133 11.24 -18.65 -19.93
N ALA A 134 12.31 -19.33 -20.33
CA ALA A 134 12.64 -20.64 -19.82
C ALA A 134 12.77 -20.65 -18.29
N LYS A 135 13.57 -19.73 -17.73
CA LYS A 135 13.77 -19.65 -16.28
C LYS A 135 12.47 -19.33 -15.52
N ALA A 136 11.64 -18.42 -16.04
CA ALA A 136 10.39 -18.04 -15.39
C ALA A 136 9.34 -19.17 -15.40
N VAL A 137 9.21 -19.89 -16.52
CA VAL A 137 8.35 -21.09 -16.62
C VAL A 137 8.81 -22.14 -15.61
N MET A 138 10.12 -22.44 -15.57
CA MET A 138 10.68 -23.42 -14.64
C MET A 138 10.55 -23.00 -13.16
N ALA A 139 10.42 -21.70 -12.89
CA ALA A 139 10.11 -21.18 -11.55
C ALA A 139 8.63 -21.30 -11.18
N GLY A 140 7.73 -21.47 -12.16
CA GLY A 140 6.29 -21.67 -11.95
C GLY A 140 5.39 -20.59 -12.57
N SER A 141 5.94 -19.63 -13.32
CA SER A 141 5.17 -18.55 -13.96
C SER A 141 4.31 -19.07 -15.11
N ALA A 142 3.03 -18.68 -15.15
CA ALA A 142 2.06 -19.08 -16.17
C ALA A 142 1.59 -17.92 -17.07
N ILE A 143 1.54 -16.70 -16.53
CA ILE A 143 1.17 -15.49 -17.30
C ILE A 143 2.30 -14.47 -17.18
N PHE A 144 2.66 -13.86 -18.32
CA PHE A 144 3.68 -12.82 -18.41
C PHE A 144 3.02 -11.45 -18.60
N SER A 145 3.00 -10.64 -17.56
CA SER A 145 2.36 -9.31 -17.58
C SER A 145 3.09 -8.34 -18.52
N ASP A 146 2.32 -7.45 -19.17
CA ASP A 146 2.76 -6.46 -20.17
C ASP A 146 3.40 -7.03 -21.45
N TYR A 147 3.32 -8.33 -21.68
CA TYR A 147 3.91 -8.96 -22.87
C TYR A 147 2.85 -9.73 -23.66
N ASN A 148 2.57 -9.27 -24.89
CA ASN A 148 1.61 -9.90 -25.79
C ASN A 148 2.26 -10.65 -26.96
N ASP A 149 3.58 -10.55 -27.12
CA ASP A 149 4.34 -11.25 -28.15
C ASP A 149 4.90 -12.58 -27.61
N PRO A 150 4.36 -13.75 -28.02
CA PRO A 150 4.81 -15.05 -27.54
C PRO A 150 6.09 -15.54 -28.21
N THR A 151 6.69 -14.79 -29.14
CA THR A 151 7.82 -15.24 -29.96
C THR A 151 8.98 -15.77 -29.12
N GLY A 152 9.34 -15.09 -28.02
CA GLY A 152 10.41 -15.54 -27.13
C GLY A 152 10.12 -16.89 -26.45
N LEU A 153 8.88 -17.11 -26.01
CA LEU A 153 8.49 -18.40 -25.41
C LEU A 153 8.48 -19.52 -26.46
N ILE A 154 7.95 -19.24 -27.65
CA ILE A 154 7.93 -20.19 -28.78
C ILE A 154 9.37 -20.58 -29.16
N ASN A 155 10.27 -19.60 -29.25
CA ASN A 155 11.67 -19.85 -29.57
C ASN A 155 12.35 -20.67 -28.48
N ALA A 156 12.10 -20.39 -27.19
CA ALA A 156 12.64 -21.19 -26.09
C ALA A 156 12.29 -22.68 -26.23
N VAL A 157 11.07 -23.00 -26.67
CA VAL A 157 10.70 -24.40 -26.96
C VAL A 157 11.41 -24.94 -28.19
N LYS A 158 11.41 -24.18 -29.29
CA LYS A 158 12.04 -24.61 -30.57
C LYS A 158 13.54 -24.86 -30.45
N THR A 159 14.24 -24.11 -29.61
CA THR A 159 15.69 -24.24 -29.39
C THR A 159 16.03 -25.23 -28.28
N GLY A 160 15.03 -25.82 -27.62
CA GLY A 160 15.22 -26.82 -26.56
C GLY A 160 15.59 -26.24 -25.19
N LEU A 161 15.42 -24.93 -24.98
CA LEU A 161 15.51 -24.32 -23.64
C LEU A 161 14.33 -24.71 -22.75
N LEU A 162 13.19 -25.04 -23.37
CA LEU A 162 12.02 -25.65 -22.74
C LEU A 162 11.55 -26.83 -23.59
N THR A 163 10.97 -27.82 -22.95
CA THR A 163 10.13 -28.83 -23.60
C THR A 163 8.66 -28.42 -23.53
N GLU A 164 7.80 -29.01 -24.36
CA GLU A 164 6.35 -28.83 -24.21
C GLU A 164 5.85 -29.34 -22.84
N GLU A 165 6.50 -30.38 -22.30
CA GLU A 165 6.16 -30.93 -20.99
C GLU A 165 6.42 -29.94 -19.85
N ASP A 166 7.44 -29.10 -19.96
CA ASP A 166 7.75 -28.04 -18.98
C ASP A 166 6.63 -26.99 -18.89
N LEU A 167 5.83 -26.83 -19.95
CA LEU A 167 4.70 -25.90 -19.97
C LEU A 167 3.46 -26.46 -19.27
N ASN A 168 3.31 -27.79 -19.21
CA ASN A 168 2.09 -28.45 -18.75
C ASN A 168 1.63 -28.03 -17.35
N PRO A 169 2.50 -27.88 -16.33
CA PRO A 169 2.06 -27.44 -15.00
C PRO A 169 1.43 -26.04 -15.02
N ALA A 170 2.07 -25.09 -15.71
CA ALA A 170 1.63 -23.70 -15.80
C ALA A 170 0.34 -23.58 -16.62
N VAL A 171 0.30 -24.21 -17.80
CA VAL A 171 -0.88 -24.25 -18.67
C VAL A 171 -2.05 -24.96 -17.98
N GLY A 172 -1.80 -26.08 -17.31
CA GLY A 172 -2.83 -26.82 -16.58
C GLY A 172 -3.44 -26.02 -15.42
N ALA A 173 -2.62 -25.27 -14.66
CA ALA A 173 -3.12 -24.40 -13.60
C ALA A 173 -3.96 -23.24 -14.16
N LEU A 174 -3.51 -22.60 -15.24
CA LEU A 174 -4.24 -21.51 -15.89
C LEU A 174 -5.57 -21.98 -16.51
N LEU A 175 -5.55 -23.09 -17.26
CA LEU A 175 -6.75 -23.64 -17.88
C LEU A 175 -7.80 -24.03 -16.85
N LYS A 176 -7.40 -24.59 -15.69
CA LYS A 176 -8.33 -24.88 -14.60
C LYS A 176 -9.09 -23.64 -14.16
N GLU A 177 -8.43 -22.50 -14.02
CA GLU A 177 -9.08 -21.24 -13.68
C GLU A 177 -10.01 -20.77 -14.81
N ILE A 178 -9.56 -20.81 -16.07
CA ILE A 178 -10.37 -20.41 -17.23
C ILE A 178 -11.68 -21.24 -17.30
N PHE A 179 -11.60 -22.56 -17.04
CA PHE A 179 -12.77 -23.42 -16.91
C PHE A 179 -13.63 -23.08 -15.69
N ALA A 180 -13.03 -22.82 -14.52
CA ALA A 180 -13.77 -22.46 -13.31
C ALA A 180 -14.54 -21.13 -13.45
N LEU A 181 -13.99 -20.19 -14.21
CA LEU A 181 -14.62 -18.92 -14.57
C LEU A 181 -15.74 -19.07 -15.62
N GLY A 182 -15.89 -20.25 -16.25
CA GLY A 182 -16.88 -20.49 -17.29
C GLY A 182 -16.58 -19.77 -18.62
N LEU A 183 -15.32 -19.39 -18.85
CA LEU A 183 -14.94 -18.61 -20.04
C LEU A 183 -15.01 -19.42 -21.34
N PHE A 184 -14.99 -20.75 -21.26
CA PHE A 184 -15.26 -21.62 -22.41
C PHE A 184 -16.74 -21.61 -22.81
N GLU A 185 -17.65 -21.47 -21.84
CA GLU A 185 -19.09 -21.43 -22.06
C GLU A 185 -19.58 -20.03 -22.43
N ASN A 186 -19.14 -19.00 -21.71
CA ASN A 186 -19.48 -17.61 -22.00
C ASN A 186 -18.37 -16.65 -21.53
N PRO A 187 -17.52 -16.13 -22.44
CA PRO A 187 -16.47 -15.19 -22.08
C PRO A 187 -16.94 -13.72 -21.98
N TYR A 188 -18.22 -13.44 -22.20
CA TYR A 188 -18.72 -12.07 -22.32
C TYR A 188 -19.59 -11.63 -21.14
N VAL A 189 -19.53 -10.33 -20.84
CA VAL A 189 -20.39 -9.63 -19.88
C VAL A 189 -21.24 -8.57 -20.61
N ASP A 190 -22.41 -8.23 -20.08
CA ASP A 190 -23.24 -7.13 -20.58
C ASP A 190 -22.71 -5.79 -19.99
N PRO A 191 -22.20 -4.86 -20.83
CA PRO A 191 -21.68 -3.59 -20.34
C PRO A 191 -22.73 -2.73 -19.63
N ALA A 192 -23.99 -2.77 -20.07
CA ALA A 192 -25.04 -1.97 -19.46
C ALA A 192 -25.40 -2.49 -18.06
N GLU A 193 -25.39 -3.81 -17.87
CA GLU A 193 -25.60 -4.41 -16.55
C GLU A 193 -24.41 -4.18 -15.61
N ALA A 194 -23.18 -4.31 -16.12
CA ALA A 194 -21.98 -3.98 -15.36
C ALA A 194 -22.01 -2.53 -14.87
N GLN A 195 -22.44 -1.58 -15.71
CA GLN A 195 -22.59 -0.18 -15.33
C GLN A 195 -23.62 0.01 -14.21
N LYS A 196 -24.78 -0.65 -14.28
CA LYS A 196 -25.79 -0.57 -13.20
C LYS A 196 -25.26 -1.08 -11.87
N ILE A 197 -24.48 -2.16 -11.88
CA ILE A 197 -23.84 -2.69 -10.66
C ILE A 197 -22.83 -1.67 -10.11
N ALA A 198 -22.03 -1.04 -10.98
CA ALA A 198 -21.07 -0.02 -10.57
C ALA A 198 -21.74 1.24 -10.00
N GLU A 199 -22.94 1.58 -10.47
CA GLU A 199 -23.75 2.73 -10.02
C GLU A 199 -24.69 2.41 -8.85
N ASP A 200 -24.65 1.18 -8.31
CA ASP A 200 -25.55 0.74 -7.24
C ASP A 200 -25.42 1.63 -5.98
N PRO A 201 -26.50 2.32 -5.58
CA PRO A 201 -26.47 3.20 -4.40
C PRO A 201 -26.16 2.45 -3.10
N ALA A 202 -26.52 1.16 -2.99
CA ALA A 202 -26.22 0.38 -1.79
C ALA A 202 -24.72 0.10 -1.66
N SER A 203 -24.06 -0.26 -2.76
CA SER A 203 -22.60 -0.39 -2.86
C SER A 203 -21.91 0.94 -2.55
N GLN A 204 -22.44 2.06 -3.06
CA GLN A 204 -21.90 3.39 -2.74
C GLN A 204 -22.04 3.72 -1.25
N ALA A 205 -23.17 3.39 -0.61
CA ALA A 205 -23.36 3.60 0.83
C ALA A 205 -22.37 2.81 1.69
N LEU A 206 -22.08 1.55 1.30
CA LEU A 206 -21.06 0.72 1.95
C LEU A 206 -19.65 1.33 1.79
N ALA A 207 -19.31 1.85 0.61
CA ALA A 207 -18.05 2.53 0.39
C ALA A 207 -17.92 3.80 1.24
N ASP A 208 -18.99 4.60 1.35
CA ASP A 208 -18.99 5.80 2.20
C ASP A 208 -18.86 5.45 3.69
N GLU A 209 -19.49 4.35 4.13
CA GLU A 209 -19.31 3.82 5.49
C GLU A 209 -17.86 3.37 5.73
N ALA A 210 -17.25 2.66 4.78
CA ALA A 210 -15.85 2.25 4.86
C ALA A 210 -14.92 3.47 4.97
N HIS A 211 -15.16 4.54 4.19
CA HIS A 211 -14.40 5.79 4.31
C HIS A 211 -14.52 6.42 5.70
N ARG A 212 -15.73 6.49 6.28
CA ARG A 212 -15.94 7.02 7.64
C ARG A 212 -15.24 6.18 8.70
N LYS A 213 -15.36 4.84 8.61
CA LYS A 213 -14.69 3.89 9.51
C LYS A 213 -13.17 3.91 9.41
N SER A 214 -12.62 4.42 8.31
CA SER A 214 -11.16 4.50 8.06
C SER A 214 -10.50 5.74 8.67
N VAL A 215 -11.27 6.69 9.21
CA VAL A 215 -10.71 7.86 9.89
C VAL A 215 -10.24 7.45 11.29
N VAL A 216 -8.97 7.73 11.59
CA VAL A 216 -8.37 7.42 12.89
C VAL A 216 -8.16 8.71 13.67
N LEU A 217 -8.83 8.86 14.82
CA LEU A 217 -8.57 9.98 15.73
C LEU A 217 -7.32 9.67 16.56
N LEU A 218 -6.27 10.48 16.44
CA LEU A 218 -5.00 10.26 17.15
C LEU A 218 -4.91 11.08 18.44
N ARG A 219 -5.39 12.31 18.40
CA ARG A 219 -5.40 13.23 19.55
C ARG A 219 -6.57 14.19 19.45
N ASN A 220 -7.15 14.55 20.58
CA ASN A 220 -8.23 15.54 20.66
C ASN A 220 -8.20 16.26 22.00
N SER A 221 -7.84 17.54 22.02
CA SER A 221 -7.87 18.38 23.22
C SER A 221 -9.25 18.96 23.54
N GLY A 222 -10.32 18.33 23.03
CA GLY A 222 -11.71 18.74 23.22
C GLY A 222 -12.27 19.68 22.15
N ILE A 223 -11.53 19.89 21.04
CA ILE A 223 -12.02 20.70 19.91
C ILE A 223 -12.97 19.93 18.99
N LEU A 224 -12.84 18.60 18.92
CA LEU A 224 -13.73 17.75 18.14
C LEU A 224 -14.79 17.07 19.03
N PRO A 225 -16.03 16.90 18.54
CA PRO A 225 -16.52 17.35 17.23
C PRO A 225 -16.64 18.89 17.14
N LEU A 226 -16.37 19.45 15.95
CA LEU A 226 -16.46 20.88 15.70
C LEU A 226 -17.92 21.34 15.81
N ALA A 227 -18.15 22.46 16.50
CA ALA A 227 -19.45 23.10 16.51
C ALA A 227 -19.76 23.75 15.14
N GLU A 228 -21.01 23.62 14.67
CA GLU A 228 -21.45 24.10 13.34
C GLU A 228 -21.30 25.61 13.14
N ASN A 229 -21.30 26.39 14.24
CA ASN A 229 -21.18 27.85 14.21
C ASN A 229 -19.73 28.36 14.15
N LYS A 230 -18.72 27.48 14.14
CA LYS A 230 -17.31 27.87 14.08
C LYS A 230 -16.93 28.34 12.68
N LYS A 231 -16.19 29.45 12.62
CA LYS A 231 -15.50 29.90 11.40
C LYS A 231 -14.21 29.12 11.22
N VAL A 232 -14.07 28.44 10.09
CA VAL A 232 -12.95 27.54 9.83
C VAL A 232 -12.11 28.05 8.67
N TYR A 233 -10.81 28.25 8.91
CA TYR A 233 -9.84 28.41 7.83
C TYR A 233 -9.40 27.03 7.34
N VAL A 234 -9.35 26.81 6.03
CA VAL A 234 -8.99 25.51 5.46
C VAL A 234 -7.75 25.66 4.59
N GLU A 235 -6.74 24.82 4.83
CA GLU A 235 -5.52 24.75 4.04
C GLU A 235 -5.15 23.28 3.78
N VAL A 236 -4.85 22.95 2.53
CA VAL A 236 -4.42 21.61 2.13
C VAL A 236 -3.02 21.67 1.54
N PHE A 237 -2.12 20.86 2.09
CA PHE A 237 -0.75 20.70 1.59
C PHE A 237 -0.66 19.40 0.80
N SER A 238 -0.58 19.50 -0.53
CA SER A 238 -0.52 18.37 -1.45
C SER A 238 0.47 18.62 -2.59
N GLY A 239 1.61 19.25 -2.29
CA GLY A 239 2.64 19.62 -3.27
C GLY A 239 2.17 20.64 -4.28
N ASN A 240 2.49 20.39 -5.56
CA ASN A 240 2.13 21.28 -6.67
C ASN A 240 0.62 21.50 -6.84
N SER A 241 -0.21 20.60 -6.30
CA SER A 241 -1.68 20.71 -6.35
C SER A 241 -2.30 21.38 -5.12
N SER A 242 -1.50 21.94 -4.20
CA SER A 242 -2.00 22.47 -2.91
C SER A 242 -3.07 23.54 -3.07
N GLU A 243 -2.89 24.49 -4.00
CA GLU A 243 -3.86 25.57 -4.23
C GLU A 243 -5.19 25.02 -4.78
N ALA A 244 -5.13 24.21 -5.84
CA ALA A 244 -6.31 23.60 -6.45
C ALA A 244 -7.06 22.69 -5.46
N THR A 245 -6.33 21.89 -4.69
CA THR A 245 -6.91 21.00 -3.68
C THR A 245 -7.51 21.78 -2.52
N THR A 246 -6.86 22.85 -2.06
CA THR A 246 -7.40 23.75 -1.04
C THR A 246 -8.72 24.36 -1.51
N LYS A 247 -8.78 24.87 -2.74
CA LYS A 247 -10.02 25.40 -3.31
C LYS A 247 -11.15 24.36 -3.33
N ALA A 248 -10.87 23.15 -3.81
CA ALA A 248 -11.85 22.07 -3.87
C ALA A 248 -12.37 21.67 -2.48
N VAL A 249 -11.47 21.53 -1.50
CA VAL A 249 -11.86 21.21 -0.13
C VAL A 249 -12.65 22.35 0.51
N ARG A 250 -12.28 23.62 0.26
CA ARG A 250 -13.04 24.79 0.73
C ARG A 250 -14.45 24.84 0.18
N GLU A 251 -14.63 24.54 -1.11
CA GLU A 251 -15.95 24.49 -1.73
C GLU A 251 -16.82 23.37 -1.15
N MET A 252 -16.26 22.16 -1.04
CA MET A 252 -16.94 21.02 -0.43
C MET A 252 -17.32 21.31 1.03
N ALA A 253 -16.37 21.81 1.81
CA ALA A 253 -16.55 22.17 3.21
C ALA A 253 -17.60 23.28 3.38
N GLY A 254 -17.59 24.29 2.52
CA GLY A 254 -18.52 25.43 2.55
C GLY A 254 -20.00 25.05 2.44
N LYS A 255 -20.32 23.83 1.98
CA LYS A 255 -21.68 23.29 1.97
C LYS A 255 -22.19 22.92 3.37
N SER A 256 -21.28 22.71 4.33
CA SER A 256 -21.58 22.28 5.70
C SER A 256 -20.96 23.18 6.77
N MET A 257 -20.06 24.10 6.41
CA MET A 257 -19.33 24.92 7.39
C MET A 257 -19.16 26.38 6.97
N GLN A 258 -18.91 27.24 7.96
CA GLN A 258 -18.54 28.63 7.75
C GLN A 258 -17.04 28.72 7.40
N VAL A 259 -16.70 28.49 6.12
CA VAL A 259 -15.31 28.65 5.64
C VAL A 259 -14.97 30.12 5.50
N VAL A 260 -13.85 30.56 6.07
CA VAL A 260 -13.33 31.94 5.91
C VAL A 260 -12.08 31.99 5.04
N ASP A 261 -11.84 33.13 4.39
CA ASP A 261 -10.67 33.36 3.53
C ASP A 261 -9.39 33.67 4.30
N LYS A 262 -9.51 34.36 5.43
CA LYS A 262 -8.35 34.81 6.22
C LYS A 262 -8.27 34.07 7.53
N LEU A 263 -7.06 33.61 7.85
CA LEU A 263 -6.77 32.95 9.12
C LEU A 263 -7.14 33.81 10.34
N SER A 264 -7.03 35.15 10.23
CA SER A 264 -7.38 36.09 11.31
C SER A 264 -8.88 36.15 11.63
N GLU A 265 -9.73 35.64 10.74
CA GLU A 265 -11.20 35.63 10.90
C GLU A 265 -11.70 34.27 11.45
N ALA A 266 -10.81 33.29 11.59
CA ALA A 266 -11.15 31.92 11.91
C ALA A 266 -11.11 31.65 13.43
N ASP A 267 -12.07 30.87 13.91
CA ASP A 267 -12.07 30.32 15.26
C ASP A 267 -11.18 29.08 15.38
N ALA A 268 -10.97 28.37 14.27
CA ALA A 268 -10.13 27.19 14.15
C ALA A 268 -9.60 27.03 12.71
N ALA A 269 -8.55 26.22 12.53
CA ALA A 269 -8.07 25.82 11.22
C ALA A 269 -8.26 24.33 10.99
N LEU A 270 -8.66 23.94 9.78
CA LEU A 270 -8.53 22.60 9.24
C LEU A 270 -7.30 22.56 8.33
N VAL A 271 -6.23 21.92 8.79
CA VAL A 271 -5.00 21.75 8.02
C VAL A 271 -4.88 20.30 7.59
N TRP A 272 -4.98 20.03 6.29
CA TRP A 272 -4.86 18.69 5.74
C TRP A 272 -3.54 18.51 5.01
N VAL A 273 -2.62 17.75 5.60
CA VAL A 273 -1.35 17.38 4.96
C VAL A 273 -1.48 16.07 4.19
N ARG A 274 -1.13 16.10 2.91
CA ARG A 274 -1.21 14.99 1.95
C ARG A 274 0.16 14.73 1.32
N PRO A 275 1.14 14.29 2.12
CA PRO A 275 2.48 14.03 1.64
C PRO A 275 2.51 12.90 0.60
N SER A 276 3.49 12.94 -0.30
CA SER A 276 3.68 11.93 -1.33
C SER A 276 5.16 11.69 -1.60
N THR A 277 5.58 10.42 -1.67
CA THR A 277 6.94 10.03 -2.04
C THR A 277 7.20 10.23 -3.53
N TYR A 278 6.15 10.24 -4.37
CA TYR A 278 6.25 10.45 -5.81
C TYR A 278 6.67 11.88 -6.20
N GLN A 279 6.68 12.81 -5.24
CA GLN A 279 7.16 14.18 -5.46
C GLN A 279 8.67 14.31 -5.23
N ILE A 280 9.29 13.31 -4.62
CA ILE A 280 10.73 13.29 -4.37
C ILE A 280 11.44 12.94 -5.68
N SER A 281 12.44 13.73 -6.07
CA SER A 281 13.24 13.41 -7.25
C SER A 281 14.03 12.11 -7.02
N ALA A 282 14.21 11.30 -8.07
CA ALA A 282 14.94 10.04 -7.98
C ALA A 282 16.36 10.21 -7.38
N GLU A 283 17.01 11.35 -7.63
CA GLU A 283 18.32 11.72 -7.10
C GLU A 283 18.35 11.90 -5.57
N LYS A 284 17.21 12.24 -4.95
CA LYS A 284 17.07 12.45 -3.50
C LYS A 284 16.71 11.17 -2.75
N GLY A 285 16.40 10.09 -3.45
CA GLY A 285 15.98 8.81 -2.85
C GLY A 285 14.57 8.86 -2.27
N VAL A 286 14.27 7.98 -1.32
CA VAL A 286 12.97 7.93 -0.62
C VAL A 286 13.13 8.51 0.78
N SER A 287 12.21 9.38 1.17
CA SER A 287 12.14 9.90 2.53
C SER A 287 10.69 9.91 3.01
N ILE A 288 10.51 9.63 4.30
CA ILE A 288 9.25 9.77 5.00
C ILE A 288 9.26 10.96 5.98
N THR A 289 10.27 11.82 5.89
CA THR A 289 10.29 13.11 6.57
C THR A 289 9.42 14.12 5.82
N LEU A 290 8.55 14.84 6.55
CA LEU A 290 7.72 15.87 5.96
C LEU A 290 8.52 17.13 5.63
N ASN A 291 8.53 17.50 4.36
CA ASN A 291 9.18 18.70 3.83
C ASN A 291 8.63 19.04 2.43
N LYS A 292 9.22 20.05 1.77
CA LYS A 292 8.84 20.49 0.42
C LYS A 292 8.97 19.40 -0.65
N ASP A 293 9.92 18.47 -0.50
CA ASP A 293 10.09 17.34 -1.43
C ASP A 293 8.96 16.31 -1.30
N THR A 294 8.32 16.23 -0.13
CA THR A 294 7.07 15.48 0.07
C THR A 294 5.81 16.31 -0.17
N GLY A 295 5.96 17.57 -0.59
CA GLY A 295 4.86 18.49 -0.87
C GLY A 295 4.29 19.22 0.35
N ILE A 296 4.98 19.21 1.49
CA ILE A 296 4.53 19.80 2.76
C ILE A 296 5.37 21.02 3.14
N ASP A 297 4.73 22.17 3.32
CA ASP A 297 5.35 23.35 3.92
C ASP A 297 5.16 23.33 5.44
N VAL A 298 6.08 22.62 6.12
CA VAL A 298 6.09 22.48 7.59
C VAL A 298 6.11 23.84 8.30
N ALA A 299 6.81 24.83 7.74
CA ALA A 299 6.87 26.17 8.34
C ALA A 299 5.51 26.87 8.30
N LYS A 300 4.77 26.75 7.19
CA LYS A 300 3.41 27.28 7.08
C LYS A 300 2.44 26.55 8.02
N VAL A 301 2.52 25.22 8.13
CA VAL A 301 1.70 24.44 9.09
C VAL A 301 1.91 24.96 10.52
N LYS A 302 3.16 25.04 10.98
CA LYS A 302 3.51 25.57 12.31
C LYS A 302 3.10 27.03 12.50
N SER A 303 3.12 27.83 11.43
CA SER A 303 2.64 29.22 11.46
C SER A 303 1.13 29.30 11.69
N ILE A 304 0.35 28.39 11.11
CA ILE A 304 -1.10 28.32 11.31
C ILE A 304 -1.41 27.88 12.76
N GLU A 305 -0.78 26.80 13.22
CA GLU A 305 -0.94 26.25 14.58
C GLU A 305 -0.57 27.23 15.69
N SER A 306 0.31 28.19 15.43
CA SER A 306 0.66 29.21 16.43
C SER A 306 -0.36 30.34 16.54
N LYS A 307 -1.34 30.43 15.64
CA LYS A 307 -2.31 31.53 15.57
C LYS A 307 -3.72 31.14 15.97
N VAL A 308 -4.16 29.94 15.59
CA VAL A 308 -5.51 29.43 15.90
C VAL A 308 -5.44 27.95 16.27
N PRO A 309 -6.40 27.42 17.04
CA PRO A 309 -6.52 25.98 17.26
C PRO A 309 -6.64 25.23 15.93
N THR A 310 -5.74 24.28 15.69
CA THR A 310 -5.69 23.55 14.42
C THR A 310 -6.15 22.10 14.59
N VAL A 311 -7.09 21.68 13.75
CA VAL A 311 -7.38 20.29 13.46
C VAL A 311 -6.44 19.84 12.34
N LEU A 312 -5.42 19.09 12.71
CA LEU A 312 -4.44 18.55 11.77
C LEU A 312 -4.91 17.19 11.25
N VAL A 313 -5.03 17.07 9.94
CA VAL A 313 -5.41 15.82 9.26
C VAL A 313 -4.25 15.37 8.41
N ILE A 314 -3.83 14.11 8.55
CA ILE A 314 -2.64 13.57 7.91
C ILE A 314 -3.05 12.40 7.01
N ASN A 315 -2.71 12.45 5.72
CA ASN A 315 -2.85 11.31 4.82
C ASN A 315 -1.68 10.33 5.01
N LEU A 316 -1.82 9.40 5.96
CA LEU A 316 -0.83 8.39 6.34
C LEU A 316 -0.78 7.21 5.37
N VAL A 317 -0.69 7.47 4.07
CA VAL A 317 -0.41 6.42 3.05
C VAL A 317 1.00 5.83 3.16
N ASN A 318 1.88 6.47 3.95
CA ASN A 318 3.15 5.95 4.45
C ASN A 318 3.27 6.28 5.95
N PRO A 319 4.17 5.61 6.71
CA PRO A 319 4.41 5.92 8.12
C PRO A 319 5.23 7.21 8.28
N TRP A 320 4.65 8.36 7.90
CA TRP A 320 5.34 9.65 7.90
C TRP A 320 5.87 10.03 9.29
N VAL A 321 7.03 10.69 9.32
CA VAL A 321 7.59 11.30 10.52
C VAL A 321 6.85 12.62 10.77
N ILE A 322 5.94 12.64 11.73
CA ILE A 322 5.01 13.77 11.99
C ILE A 322 5.43 14.66 13.16
N ASN A 323 6.56 14.38 13.80
CA ASN A 323 7.02 15.01 15.04
C ASN A 323 7.13 16.56 14.98
N GLU A 324 7.28 17.15 13.80
CA GLU A 324 7.38 18.61 13.61
C GLU A 324 6.03 19.35 13.54
N ILE A 325 4.95 18.65 13.16
CA ILE A 325 3.62 19.26 12.94
C ILE A 325 2.56 18.74 13.92
N GLU A 326 2.76 17.55 14.48
CA GLU A 326 1.83 17.01 15.47
C GLU A 326 1.74 17.84 16.77
N PRO A 327 2.83 18.31 17.41
CA PRO A 327 2.80 18.72 18.82
C PRO A 327 1.89 19.90 19.17
N LYS A 328 1.68 20.84 18.25
CA LYS A 328 0.90 22.06 18.50
C LYS A 328 -0.54 22.01 17.99
N ALA A 329 -0.92 20.94 17.29
CA ALA A 329 -2.30 20.75 16.89
C ALA A 329 -3.23 20.62 18.10
N ALA A 330 -4.48 21.07 17.96
CA ALA A 330 -5.54 20.86 18.95
C ALA A 330 -6.21 19.49 18.79
N ALA A 331 -6.29 18.99 17.55
CA ALA A 331 -6.67 17.62 17.26
C ALA A 331 -5.84 17.08 16.10
N VAL A 332 -5.62 15.77 16.09
CA VAL A 332 -4.86 15.07 15.05
C VAL A 332 -5.65 13.88 14.57
N LEU A 333 -5.83 13.77 13.25
CA LEU A 333 -6.50 12.65 12.59
C LEU A 333 -5.60 12.07 11.51
N ALA A 334 -5.65 10.76 11.36
CA ALA A 334 -5.03 10.04 10.25
C ALA A 334 -6.08 9.53 9.26
N THR A 335 -5.71 9.59 7.98
CA THR A 335 -6.52 9.25 6.82
C THR A 335 -5.69 8.46 5.81
N PHE A 336 -6.32 7.71 4.90
CA PHE A 336 -5.63 6.77 3.99
C PHE A 336 -6.20 6.85 2.57
N GLY A 337 -6.27 8.05 1.99
CA GLY A 337 -6.86 8.26 0.67
C GLY A 337 -8.39 8.27 0.67
N LEU A 338 -9.00 8.95 1.64
CA LEU A 338 -10.46 9.00 1.80
C LEU A 338 -11.14 10.10 0.97
N LYS A 339 -12.48 9.97 0.82
CA LYS A 339 -13.36 11.04 0.34
C LYS A 339 -13.49 12.16 1.38
N GLY A 340 -13.37 13.41 0.95
CA GLY A 340 -13.40 14.56 1.85
C GLY A 340 -14.69 14.68 2.67
N GLU A 341 -15.83 14.26 2.12
CA GLU A 341 -17.12 14.24 2.79
C GLU A 341 -17.12 13.33 4.03
N ALA A 342 -16.46 12.17 3.96
CA ALA A 342 -16.34 11.26 5.09
C ALA A 342 -15.50 11.85 6.23
N LEU A 343 -14.47 12.64 5.90
CA LEU A 343 -13.73 13.41 6.90
C LEU A 343 -14.63 14.46 7.55
N LEU A 344 -15.42 15.20 6.78
CA LEU A 344 -16.34 16.20 7.33
C LEU A 344 -17.38 15.56 8.27
N ASP A 345 -17.94 14.41 7.91
CA ASP A 345 -18.87 13.67 8.78
C ASP A 345 -18.26 13.35 10.14
N VAL A 346 -16.98 12.94 10.16
CA VAL A 346 -16.25 12.73 11.41
C VAL A 346 -16.02 14.05 12.13
N LEU A 347 -15.43 15.05 11.48
CA LEU A 347 -15.11 16.34 12.11
C LEU A 347 -16.29 17.01 12.82
N TYR A 348 -17.52 16.83 12.31
CA TYR A 348 -18.75 17.38 12.90
C TYR A 348 -19.50 16.43 13.84
N GLY A 349 -18.98 15.23 14.10
CA GLY A 349 -19.63 14.26 14.99
C GLY A 349 -20.86 13.57 14.38
N ARG A 350 -21.07 13.70 13.06
CA ARG A 350 -22.09 12.91 12.34
C ARG A 350 -21.71 11.44 12.29
N PHE A 351 -20.41 11.15 12.43
CA PHE A 351 -19.87 9.82 12.65
C PHE A 351 -18.83 9.84 13.78
N ASN A 352 -18.95 8.93 14.75
CA ASN A 352 -17.94 8.75 15.80
C ASN A 352 -16.76 7.96 15.22
N PRO A 353 -15.51 8.49 15.25
CA PRO A 353 -14.37 7.80 14.63
C PRO A 353 -14.13 6.43 15.28
N THR A 354 -13.94 5.42 14.44
CA THR A 354 -13.70 4.03 14.86
C THR A 354 -12.38 3.46 14.32
N GLY A 355 -11.71 4.19 13.43
CA GLY A 355 -10.50 3.70 12.77
C GLY A 355 -9.37 3.45 13.76
N LYS A 356 -8.54 2.47 13.44
CA LYS A 356 -7.30 2.16 14.16
C LYS A 356 -6.11 2.23 13.20
N LEU A 357 -4.96 2.67 13.69
CA LEU A 357 -3.74 2.73 12.89
C LEU A 357 -3.36 1.31 12.39
N PRO A 358 -3.17 1.10 11.08
CA PRO A 358 -2.69 -0.17 10.54
C PRO A 358 -1.16 -0.28 10.58
N LEU A 359 -0.47 0.71 11.16
CA LEU A 359 0.98 0.83 11.24
C LEU A 359 1.39 1.52 12.55
N THR A 360 2.67 1.44 12.89
CA THR A 360 3.27 2.25 13.96
C THR A 360 3.88 3.51 13.35
N ILE A 361 3.62 4.67 13.95
CA ILE A 361 4.20 5.93 13.50
C ILE A 361 5.62 6.08 14.09
N PRO A 362 6.65 6.33 13.26
CA PRO A 362 8.02 6.50 13.74
C PRO A 362 8.17 7.76 14.59
N LYS A 363 8.98 7.65 15.63
CA LYS A 363 9.33 8.72 16.56
C LYS A 363 10.00 9.91 15.86
N ASP A 364 10.98 9.61 15.01
CA ASP A 364 11.82 10.57 14.31
C ASP A 364 12.54 9.86 13.14
N GLN A 365 13.31 10.64 12.38
CA GLN A 365 14.10 10.12 11.27
C GLN A 365 15.19 9.13 11.72
N ASP A 366 15.77 9.31 12.91
CA ASP A 366 16.78 8.39 13.46
C ASP A 366 16.18 7.00 13.72
N ALA A 367 14.94 6.93 14.19
CA ALA A 367 14.20 5.68 14.38
C ALA A 367 13.96 4.96 13.05
N VAL A 368 13.63 5.71 11.99
CA VAL A 368 13.47 5.16 10.63
C VAL A 368 14.79 4.60 10.11
N GLU A 369 15.91 5.29 10.32
CA GLU A 369 17.23 4.85 9.84
C GLU A 369 17.78 3.64 10.60
N LYS A 370 17.33 3.43 11.84
CA LYS A 370 17.70 2.26 12.66
C LYS A 370 16.79 1.07 12.43
N ASN A 371 15.57 1.27 11.91
CA ASN A 371 14.59 0.23 11.70
C ASN A 371 15.13 -0.85 10.75
N ALA A 372 14.99 -2.10 11.16
CA ALA A 372 15.18 -3.23 10.27
C ALA A 372 13.99 -3.26 9.32
N SER A 373 14.28 -3.18 8.03
CA SER A 373 13.27 -2.99 7.00
C SER A 373 12.31 -4.19 6.85
N ASP A 374 12.67 -5.33 7.45
CA ASP A 374 11.86 -6.56 7.52
C ASP A 374 11.13 -6.77 8.86
N VAL A 375 11.20 -5.82 9.79
CA VAL A 375 10.54 -5.89 11.11
C VAL A 375 9.52 -4.74 11.25
N PRO A 376 8.27 -5.01 11.66
CA PRO A 376 7.30 -3.95 11.88
C PRO A 376 7.68 -3.10 13.10
N GLY A 377 7.48 -1.79 13.02
CA GLY A 377 7.97 -0.84 14.03
C GLY A 377 7.49 -1.07 15.47
N TYR A 378 6.36 -1.75 15.70
CA TYR A 378 5.92 -2.12 17.07
C TYR A 378 6.71 -3.28 17.69
N ASN A 379 7.49 -4.03 16.90
CA ASN A 379 8.31 -5.17 17.33
C ASN A 379 9.82 -4.87 17.27
N GLU A 380 10.20 -3.60 17.10
CA GLU A 380 11.60 -3.19 17.15
C GLU A 380 12.21 -3.35 18.54
N ASN A 381 13.53 -3.59 18.60
CA ASN A 381 14.25 -3.74 19.87
C ASN A 381 14.65 -2.41 20.52
N PHE A 382 14.28 -1.29 19.90
CA PHE A 382 14.49 0.08 20.39
C PHE A 382 13.16 0.87 20.35
N ASP A 383 13.14 2.05 20.97
CA ASP A 383 11.95 2.92 20.99
C ASP A 383 11.71 3.56 19.61
N TYR A 384 11.01 2.83 18.74
CA TYR A 384 10.62 3.28 17.40
C TYR A 384 9.43 4.24 17.41
N THR A 385 8.55 4.14 18.41
CA THR A 385 7.19 4.72 18.32
C THR A 385 7.15 6.19 18.71
N TYR A 386 6.43 7.00 17.93
CA TYR A 386 6.09 8.36 18.32
C TYR A 386 5.14 8.40 19.52
N ALA A 387 5.53 9.16 20.54
CA ALA A 387 4.68 9.50 21.67
C ALA A 387 4.33 10.99 21.61
N ASN A 388 3.05 11.31 21.65
CA ASN A 388 2.60 12.71 21.66
C ASN A 388 2.83 13.36 23.03
N ALA A 389 2.53 14.66 23.14
CA ALA A 389 2.70 15.42 24.39
C ALA A 389 1.82 14.94 25.56
N GLU A 390 0.76 14.18 25.28
CA GLU A 390 -0.14 13.57 26.28
C GLU A 390 0.34 12.17 26.73
N GLY A 391 1.43 11.66 26.14
CA GLY A 391 1.98 10.34 26.43
C GLY A 391 1.34 9.20 25.65
N ASN A 392 0.41 9.47 24.72
CA ASN A 392 -0.16 8.45 23.85
C ASN A 392 0.89 8.00 22.82
N LYS A 393 1.11 6.69 22.74
CA LYS A 393 1.99 6.08 21.73
C LYS A 393 1.18 5.67 20.50
N TYR A 394 1.57 6.17 19.33
CA TYR A 394 0.91 5.88 18.05
C TYR A 394 1.39 4.53 17.46
N VAL A 395 1.01 3.45 18.13
CA VAL A 395 1.27 2.06 17.74
C VAL A 395 0.20 1.50 16.79
N PHE A 396 0.50 0.38 16.14
CA PHE A 396 -0.50 -0.46 15.48
C PHE A 396 -1.71 -0.70 16.41
N GLY A 397 -2.92 -0.49 15.89
CA GLY A 397 -4.16 -0.64 16.66
C GLY A 397 -4.56 0.58 17.49
N PHE A 398 -3.76 1.67 17.52
CA PHE A 398 -4.12 2.89 18.24
C PHE A 398 -5.20 3.70 17.48
N GLY A 399 -6.12 4.31 18.23
CA GLY A 399 -7.15 5.21 17.70
C GLY A 399 -8.19 5.53 18.76
N LEU A 400 -8.58 6.79 18.88
CA LEU A 400 -9.53 7.31 19.86
C LEU A 400 -10.96 7.38 19.27
N SER A 401 -11.92 7.64 20.14
CA SER A 401 -13.31 8.01 19.82
C SER A 401 -13.64 9.37 20.44
N TYR A 402 -14.82 9.92 20.15
CA TYR A 402 -15.36 11.04 20.93
C TYR A 402 -15.74 10.67 22.36
#